data_AF-A0A5C4QV26-F1
#
_entry.id   AF-A0A5C4QV26-F1
#
_cell.length_a   1.000
_cell.length_b   1.000
_cell.length_c   1.000
_cell.angle_alpha   90.00
_cell.angle_beta   90.00
_cell.angle_gamma   90.00
#
_symmetry.space_group_name_H-M   'P 1'
#
loop_
_entity.id
_entity.type
_entity.pdbx_description
1 polymer ?
#
loop_
_entity_poly.entity_id
_entity_poly.type
_entity_poly.pdbx_seq_one_letter_code
_entity_poly.pdbx_strand_id
1 'polypeptide(L)'
;MDIQVLEGALVELPTADVRGMDRRAFGEFVGPRGELASYAFGWSTGSDPHVARLSIGIGVGNPGGGTFHAVIFANEDGHAFSLVDEPFERVPQGGPDLTADQSRAHEDLPFVWWVADQVMRHDRRAWWMRHWLLGTTCVQTPEVFERREPVLFISHDADDGVWQLIGASDASGSTGKVGHLHHAVDEDPSLIDVLDLPPGSSAVRAGVEKPWTEDV
;
A
#
# COMPACT_ATOMS: atom_id res chain seq x y z
N MET A 1 5.17 -12.47 21.88
CA MET A 1 5.55 -11.18 21.27
C MET A 1 4.38 -10.75 20.41
N ASP A 2 4.10 -9.46 20.26
CA ASP A 2 3.06 -9.02 19.33
C ASP A 2 3.58 -9.14 17.88
N ILE A 3 2.64 -9.20 16.93
CA ILE A 3 2.96 -9.25 15.50
C ILE A 3 3.71 -7.96 15.11
N GLN A 4 4.75 -8.08 14.29
CA GLN A 4 5.47 -6.93 13.74
C GLN A 4 5.58 -7.02 12.23
N VAL A 5 5.20 -5.93 11.56
CA VAL A 5 5.50 -5.67 10.15
C VAL A 5 6.49 -4.53 10.12
N LEU A 6 7.71 -4.82 9.68
CA LEU A 6 8.83 -3.89 9.67
C LEU A 6 9.03 -3.38 8.24
N GLU A 7 8.67 -2.12 8.02
CA GLU A 7 8.89 -1.44 6.74
C GLU A 7 10.40 -1.35 6.44
N GLY A 8 10.81 -1.95 5.33
CA GLY A 8 12.16 -1.85 4.78
C GLY A 8 12.26 -0.80 3.67
N ALA A 9 13.10 -1.07 2.67
CA ALA A 9 13.32 -0.13 1.56
C ALA A 9 12.07 0.08 0.70
N LEU A 10 11.87 1.31 0.22
CA LEU A 10 10.99 1.63 -0.90
C LEU A 10 11.87 2.08 -2.07
N VAL A 11 11.74 1.41 -3.21
CA VAL A 11 12.47 1.72 -4.44
C VAL A 11 11.47 2.24 -5.46
N GLU A 12 11.76 3.40 -6.02
CA GLU A 12 10.95 4.04 -7.07
C GLU A 12 11.83 4.28 -8.30
N LEU A 13 11.39 3.74 -9.44
CA LEU A 13 12.09 3.86 -10.72
C LEU A 13 11.12 4.30 -11.80
N PRO A 14 11.46 5.27 -12.67
CA PRO A 14 10.61 5.61 -13.80
C PRO A 14 10.35 4.37 -14.67
N THR A 15 9.13 4.24 -15.19
CA THR A 15 8.80 3.18 -16.16
C THR A 15 9.67 3.33 -17.41
N ALA A 16 9.84 2.25 -18.18
CA ALA A 16 10.70 2.26 -19.37
C ALA A 16 10.27 3.30 -20.43
N ASP A 17 8.98 3.64 -20.49
CA ASP A 17 8.42 4.68 -21.35
C ASP A 17 8.37 6.08 -20.70
N VAL A 18 8.81 6.18 -19.43
CA VAL A 18 8.89 7.40 -18.61
C VAL A 18 7.52 8.08 -18.42
N ARG A 19 6.45 7.30 -18.47
CA ARG A 19 5.06 7.78 -18.26
C ARG A 19 4.52 7.47 -16.87
N GLY A 20 5.22 6.65 -16.09
CA GLY A 20 4.84 6.27 -14.75
C GLY A 20 6.06 5.97 -13.87
N MET A 21 5.77 5.40 -12.71
CA MET A 21 6.75 5.01 -11.70
C MET A 21 6.51 3.56 -11.31
N ASP A 22 7.53 2.72 -11.42
CA ASP A 22 7.59 1.38 -10.85
C ASP A 22 8.01 1.49 -9.39
N ARG A 23 7.18 0.98 -8.49
CA ARG A 23 7.43 1.00 -7.05
C ARG A 23 7.60 -0.40 -6.50
N ARG A 24 8.60 -0.57 -5.63
CA ARG A 24 8.88 -1.83 -4.93
C ARG A 24 9.13 -1.55 -3.46
N ALA A 25 8.25 -2.04 -2.60
CA ALA A 25 8.35 -1.96 -1.16
C ALA A 25 8.83 -3.30 -0.62
N PHE A 26 9.82 -3.28 0.24
CA PHE A 26 10.40 -4.46 0.91
C PHE A 26 10.16 -4.35 2.41
N GLY A 27 10.07 -5.48 3.11
CA GLY A 27 10.00 -5.49 4.56
C GLY A 27 10.11 -6.88 5.17
N GLU A 28 10.04 -6.92 6.49
CA GLU A 28 10.14 -8.15 7.28
C GLU A 28 8.91 -8.31 8.16
N PHE A 29 8.49 -9.55 8.35
CA PHE A 29 7.40 -9.95 9.22
C PHE A 29 7.96 -10.78 10.39
N VAL A 30 7.53 -10.46 11.61
CA VAL A 30 7.83 -11.25 12.81
C VAL A 30 6.53 -11.68 13.50
N GLY A 31 6.32 -13.00 13.56
CA GLY A 31 5.17 -13.62 14.19
C GLY A 31 5.30 -13.73 15.71
N PRO A 32 4.20 -14.04 16.42
CA PRO A 32 4.13 -14.02 17.87
C PRO A 32 5.01 -15.09 18.55
N ARG A 33 5.36 -16.16 17.81
CA ARG A 33 6.25 -17.24 18.25
C ARG A 33 7.65 -17.11 17.64
N GLY A 34 7.96 -15.97 17.02
CA GLY A 34 9.24 -15.72 16.35
C GLY A 34 9.31 -16.30 14.93
N GLU A 35 8.17 -16.62 14.31
CA GLU A 35 8.13 -16.94 12.89
C GLU A 35 8.63 -15.74 12.07
N LEU A 36 9.47 -15.98 11.05
CA LEU A 36 10.04 -14.94 10.22
C LEU A 36 9.64 -15.13 8.76
N ALA A 37 9.26 -14.04 8.10
CA ALA A 37 9.07 -13.98 6.66
C ALA A 37 9.60 -12.64 6.14
N SER A 38 10.18 -12.64 4.95
CA SER A 38 10.46 -11.40 4.21
C SER A 38 9.40 -11.23 3.15
N TYR A 39 9.03 -9.98 2.86
CA TYR A 39 8.07 -9.70 1.80
C TYR A 39 8.57 -8.57 0.90
N ALA A 40 8.05 -8.58 -0.32
CA ALA A 40 8.13 -7.46 -1.23
C ALA A 40 6.81 -7.33 -2.00
N PHE A 41 6.30 -6.12 -2.16
CA PHE A 41 5.18 -5.85 -3.06
C PHE A 41 5.48 -4.66 -3.95
N GLY A 42 4.81 -4.58 -5.10
CA GLY A 42 5.04 -3.49 -6.04
C GLY A 42 3.90 -3.26 -7.00
N TRP A 43 3.85 -2.03 -7.51
CA TRP A 43 2.87 -1.55 -8.47
C TRP A 43 3.50 -0.52 -9.39
N SER A 44 2.88 -0.33 -10.55
CA SER A 44 3.36 0.57 -11.59
C SER A 44 2.31 1.62 -11.90
N THR A 45 2.62 2.91 -11.72
CA THR A 45 1.71 3.98 -12.12
C THR A 45 1.37 3.86 -13.60
N GLY A 46 0.08 3.97 -13.93
CA GLY A 46 -0.41 3.93 -15.31
C GLY A 46 -0.55 2.53 -15.92
N SER A 47 -0.30 1.44 -15.17
CA SER A 47 -0.63 0.10 -15.66
C SER A 47 -2.14 -0.09 -15.73
N ASP A 48 -2.66 -0.64 -16.81
CA ASP A 48 -4.06 -1.05 -16.93
C ASP A 48 -4.11 -2.52 -17.40
N PRO A 49 -4.72 -3.45 -16.65
CA PRO A 49 -5.39 -3.25 -15.35
C PRO A 49 -4.45 -2.87 -14.21
N HIS A 50 -4.97 -2.19 -13.18
CA HIS A 50 -4.27 -2.02 -11.90
C HIS A 50 -4.10 -3.38 -11.23
N VAL A 51 -2.90 -3.95 -11.35
CA VAL A 51 -2.52 -5.20 -10.71
C VAL A 51 -1.17 -5.01 -10.03
N ALA A 52 -1.12 -5.23 -8.73
CA ALA A 52 0.13 -5.24 -7.98
C ALA A 52 0.70 -6.66 -7.90
N ARG A 53 1.98 -6.77 -7.53
CA ARG A 53 2.69 -8.04 -7.35
C ARG A 53 3.17 -8.17 -5.91
N LEU A 54 3.29 -9.40 -5.44
CA LEU A 54 3.70 -9.75 -4.10
C LEU A 54 4.64 -10.96 -4.14
N SER A 55 5.74 -10.87 -3.40
CA SER A 55 6.61 -11.99 -3.02
C SER A 55 6.61 -12.13 -1.51
N ILE A 56 6.47 -13.35 -1.01
CA ILE A 56 6.69 -13.69 0.41
C ILE A 56 7.66 -14.86 0.48
N GLY A 57 8.75 -14.70 1.21
CA GLY A 57 9.76 -15.73 1.40
C GLY A 57 9.81 -16.20 2.85
N ILE A 58 9.92 -17.52 3.03
CA ILE A 58 10.00 -18.15 4.35
C ILE A 58 11.08 -19.23 4.37
N GLY A 59 11.60 -19.50 5.57
CA GLY A 59 12.40 -20.70 5.83
C GLY A 59 13.75 -20.77 5.12
N VAL A 60 14.40 -19.63 4.84
CA VAL A 60 15.73 -19.57 4.20
C VAL A 60 16.69 -20.61 4.78
N GLY A 61 17.36 -21.35 3.89
CA GLY A 61 18.33 -22.38 4.27
C GLY A 61 17.73 -23.69 4.80
N ASN A 62 16.39 -23.82 4.89
CA ASN A 62 15.72 -25.06 5.28
C ASN A 62 15.08 -25.77 4.07
N PRO A 63 15.04 -27.11 4.04
CA PRO A 63 14.44 -27.88 2.93
C PRO A 63 12.95 -27.59 2.66
N GLY A 64 12.21 -27.05 3.63
CA GLY A 64 10.81 -26.63 3.49
C GLY A 64 10.62 -25.13 3.27
N GLY A 65 11.69 -24.37 3.01
CA GLY A 65 11.61 -22.95 2.69
C GLY A 65 11.29 -22.72 1.21
N GLY A 66 10.74 -21.54 0.91
CA GLY A 66 10.34 -21.18 -0.46
C GLY A 66 9.97 -19.71 -0.58
N THR A 67 9.89 -19.23 -1.82
CA THR A 67 9.36 -17.91 -2.16
C THR A 67 8.06 -18.08 -2.94
N PHE A 68 7.01 -17.46 -2.43
CA PHE A 68 5.65 -17.51 -2.96
C PHE A 68 5.38 -16.22 -3.71
N HIS A 69 4.85 -16.33 -4.92
CA HIS A 69 4.51 -15.18 -5.76
C HIS A 69 3.01 -15.10 -5.99
N ALA A 70 2.49 -13.88 -5.87
CA ALA A 70 1.08 -13.60 -6.11
C ALA A 70 0.91 -12.26 -6.83
N VAL A 71 -0.22 -12.12 -7.51
CA VAL A 71 -0.76 -10.83 -7.92
C VAL A 71 -1.83 -10.38 -6.94
N ILE A 72 -1.93 -9.07 -6.73
CA ILE A 72 -2.97 -8.41 -5.96
C ILE A 72 -3.83 -7.62 -6.94
N PHE A 73 -5.13 -7.86 -6.91
CA PHE A 73 -6.07 -7.25 -7.85
C PHE A 73 -7.33 -6.78 -7.12
N ALA A 74 -8.02 -5.79 -7.70
CA ALA A 74 -9.29 -5.32 -7.18
C ALA A 74 -10.35 -6.44 -7.22
N ASN A 75 -11.14 -6.55 -6.17
CA ASN A 75 -12.24 -7.49 -6.01
C ASN A 75 -13.45 -6.75 -5.41
N GLU A 76 -14.65 -7.34 -5.45
CA GLU A 76 -15.90 -6.68 -5.00
C GLU A 76 -15.78 -6.09 -3.57
N ASP A 77 -15.09 -6.80 -2.66
CA ASP A 77 -14.91 -6.39 -1.26
C ASP A 77 -13.57 -5.67 -1.00
N GLY A 78 -12.92 -5.14 -2.04
CA GLY A 78 -11.62 -4.47 -1.95
C GLY A 78 -10.57 -5.16 -2.82
N HIS A 79 -9.76 -6.05 -2.24
CA HIS A 79 -8.68 -6.71 -2.98
C HIS A 79 -8.67 -8.22 -2.74
N ALA A 80 -8.03 -8.94 -3.65
CA ALA A 80 -7.79 -10.37 -3.56
C ALA A 80 -6.38 -10.72 -4.05
N PHE A 81 -5.93 -11.92 -3.68
CA PHE A 81 -4.64 -12.49 -4.09
C PHE A 81 -4.85 -13.68 -5.02
N SER A 82 -3.96 -13.84 -6.00
CA SER A 82 -3.85 -15.07 -6.77
C SER A 82 -2.40 -15.46 -6.93
N LEU A 83 -2.08 -16.72 -6.61
CA LEU A 83 -0.75 -17.30 -6.87
C LEU A 83 -0.45 -17.30 -8.36
N VAL A 84 0.81 -17.03 -8.70
CA VAL A 84 1.32 -16.98 -10.07
C VAL A 84 2.68 -17.67 -10.19
N ASP A 85 3.03 -18.11 -11.38
CA ASP A 85 4.32 -18.76 -11.66
C ASP A 85 5.45 -17.75 -11.88
N GLU A 86 5.13 -16.54 -12.35
CA GLU A 86 6.08 -15.49 -12.67
C GLU A 86 6.70 -14.92 -11.38
N PRO A 87 8.02 -15.05 -11.15
CA PRO A 87 8.67 -14.45 -10.00
C PRO A 87 8.60 -12.92 -10.06
N PHE A 88 8.34 -12.29 -8.90
CA PHE A 88 8.34 -10.83 -8.79
C PHE A 88 9.65 -10.31 -8.21
N GLU A 89 9.89 -10.58 -6.94
CA GLU A 89 11.08 -10.14 -6.21
C GLU A 89 11.69 -11.25 -5.37
N ARG A 90 13.02 -11.18 -5.23
CA ARG A 90 13.80 -12.05 -4.31
C ARG A 90 13.84 -11.38 -2.95
N VAL A 91 13.57 -12.15 -1.90
CA VAL A 91 13.47 -11.61 -0.53
C VAL A 91 14.37 -12.40 0.43
N PRO A 92 14.91 -11.78 1.51
CA PRO A 92 15.95 -12.39 2.35
C PRO A 92 15.60 -13.74 2.98
N GLN A 93 14.39 -13.91 3.52
CA GLN A 93 13.93 -15.18 4.08
C GLN A 93 13.48 -16.19 3.01
N GLY A 94 13.57 -15.86 1.72
CA GLY A 94 13.10 -16.69 0.61
C GLY A 94 14.03 -17.86 0.25
N GLY A 95 13.42 -18.91 -0.29
CA GLY A 95 14.09 -20.10 -0.83
C GLY A 95 14.06 -20.13 -2.37
N PRO A 96 13.90 -21.32 -2.98
CA PRO A 96 13.57 -21.38 -4.40
C PRO A 96 12.23 -20.69 -4.68
N ASP A 97 12.12 -20.07 -5.85
CA ASP A 97 10.86 -19.50 -6.32
C ASP A 97 9.90 -20.65 -6.66
N LEU A 98 8.76 -20.70 -5.98
CA LEU A 98 7.76 -21.75 -6.15
C LEU A 98 6.78 -21.36 -7.26
N THR A 99 6.40 -22.33 -8.09
CA THR A 99 5.27 -22.15 -9.01
C THR A 99 3.96 -22.00 -8.22
N ALA A 100 2.89 -21.55 -8.88
CA ALA A 100 1.57 -21.45 -8.27
C ALA A 100 1.07 -22.81 -7.77
N ASP A 101 1.32 -23.89 -8.52
CA ASP A 101 0.92 -25.25 -8.12
C ASP A 101 1.76 -25.78 -6.94
N GLN A 102 3.07 -25.52 -6.94
CA GLN A 102 3.93 -25.85 -5.80
C GLN A 102 3.50 -25.08 -4.55
N SER A 103 3.20 -23.80 -4.70
CA SER A 103 2.70 -22.94 -3.64
C SER A 103 1.37 -23.46 -3.07
N ARG A 104 0.41 -23.86 -3.93
CA ARG A 104 -0.87 -24.46 -3.51
C ARG A 104 -0.70 -25.76 -2.73
N ALA A 105 0.33 -26.54 -3.06
CA ALA A 105 0.63 -27.80 -2.39
C ALA A 105 1.49 -27.64 -1.12
N HIS A 106 2.01 -26.44 -0.85
CA HIS A 106 2.93 -26.19 0.25
C HIS A 106 2.20 -26.15 1.60
N GLU A 107 2.75 -26.81 2.62
CA GLU A 107 2.12 -26.92 3.94
C GLU A 107 1.99 -25.58 4.66
N ASP A 108 2.96 -24.68 4.47
CA ASP A 108 2.97 -23.33 5.05
C ASP A 108 2.15 -22.29 4.28
N LEU A 109 1.42 -22.66 3.21
CA LEU A 109 0.59 -21.69 2.48
C LEU A 109 -0.39 -20.89 3.37
N PRO A 110 -1.05 -21.49 4.39
CA PRO A 110 -1.89 -20.72 5.32
C PRO A 110 -1.11 -19.65 6.08
N PHE A 111 0.14 -19.93 6.46
CA PHE A 111 1.01 -18.95 7.11
C PHE A 111 1.38 -17.83 6.13
N VAL A 112 1.69 -18.15 4.87
CA VAL A 112 1.98 -17.15 3.83
C VAL A 112 0.81 -16.20 3.60
N TRP A 113 -0.43 -16.72 3.54
CA TRP A 113 -1.60 -15.85 3.41
C TRP A 113 -1.84 -14.99 4.64
N TRP A 114 -1.60 -15.55 5.82
CA TRP A 114 -1.66 -14.76 7.03
C TRP A 114 -0.64 -13.62 7.03
N VAL A 115 0.61 -13.86 6.57
CA VAL A 115 1.62 -12.80 6.38
C VAL A 115 1.13 -11.75 5.39
N ALA A 116 0.57 -12.15 4.25
CA ALA A 116 0.03 -11.21 3.26
C ALA A 116 -1.05 -10.30 3.87
N ASP A 117 -1.97 -10.87 4.65
CA ASP A 117 -3.00 -10.10 5.36
C ASP A 117 -2.39 -9.12 6.37
N GLN A 118 -1.36 -9.52 7.11
CA GLN A 118 -0.69 -8.63 8.07
C GLN A 118 0.04 -7.49 7.35
N VAL A 119 0.71 -7.76 6.23
CA VAL A 119 1.37 -6.72 5.41
C VAL A 119 0.35 -5.69 4.93
N MET A 120 -0.79 -6.14 4.38
CA MET A 120 -1.85 -5.23 3.92
C MET A 120 -2.50 -4.41 5.04
N ARG A 121 -2.42 -4.87 6.29
CA ARG A 121 -2.97 -4.19 7.46
C ARG A 121 -2.01 -3.21 8.11
N HIS A 122 -0.70 -3.44 8.03
CA HIS A 122 0.28 -2.73 8.86
C HIS A 122 1.38 -2.00 8.08
N ASP A 123 1.63 -2.36 6.82
CA ASP A 123 2.58 -1.62 6.00
C ASP A 123 1.89 -0.42 5.35
N ARG A 124 2.34 0.79 5.69
CA ARG A 124 1.68 2.01 5.21
C ARG A 124 1.78 2.18 3.70
N ARG A 125 2.84 1.63 3.10
CA ARG A 125 3.03 1.64 1.64
C ARG A 125 2.05 0.68 0.96
N ALA A 126 1.57 -0.35 1.66
CA ALA A 126 0.53 -1.24 1.16
C ALA A 126 -0.83 -0.53 1.13
N TRP A 127 -1.10 0.41 2.04
CA TRP A 127 -2.29 1.26 1.97
C TRP A 127 -2.26 2.18 0.76
N TRP A 128 -1.11 2.79 0.47
CA TRP A 128 -0.91 3.57 -0.75
C TRP A 128 -1.17 2.73 -2.01
N MET A 129 -0.52 1.56 -2.11
CA MET A 129 -0.76 0.60 -3.19
C MET A 129 -2.24 0.21 -3.28
N ARG A 130 -2.95 0.03 -2.16
CA ARG A 130 -4.38 -0.31 -2.16
C ARG A 130 -5.23 0.83 -2.71
N HIS A 131 -4.95 2.08 -2.35
CA HIS A 131 -5.67 3.23 -2.92
C HIS A 131 -5.40 3.43 -4.41
N TRP A 132 -4.20 3.08 -4.87
CA TRP A 132 -3.91 2.97 -6.29
C TRP A 132 -4.72 1.84 -6.95
N LEU A 133 -4.68 0.63 -6.38
CA LEU A 133 -5.33 -0.56 -6.89
C LEU A 133 -6.85 -0.37 -7.06
N LEU A 134 -7.49 0.22 -6.06
CA LEU A 134 -8.94 0.45 -6.04
C LEU A 134 -9.37 1.73 -6.75
N GLY A 135 -8.42 2.55 -7.20
CA GLY A 135 -8.72 3.86 -7.77
C GLY A 135 -9.47 4.77 -6.80
N THR A 136 -9.21 4.68 -5.49
CA THR A 136 -9.95 5.40 -4.45
C THR A 136 -10.05 6.88 -4.79
N THR A 137 -11.27 7.40 -4.81
CA THR A 137 -11.53 8.80 -5.11
C THR A 137 -11.41 9.65 -3.86
N CYS A 138 -11.10 10.92 -4.07
CA CYS A 138 -11.06 11.94 -3.04
C CYS A 138 -11.59 13.26 -3.58
N VAL A 139 -12.08 14.12 -2.69
CA VAL A 139 -12.45 15.50 -2.97
C VAL A 139 -11.35 16.42 -2.45
N GLN A 140 -10.92 17.36 -3.27
CA GLN A 140 -9.85 18.29 -2.95
C GLN A 140 -10.35 19.73 -3.08
N THR A 141 -9.83 20.65 -2.27
CA THR A 141 -10.00 22.08 -2.58
C THR A 141 -9.36 22.41 -3.93
N PRO A 142 -9.88 23.38 -4.70
CA PRO A 142 -9.28 23.78 -5.97
C PRO A 142 -7.79 24.10 -5.86
N GLU A 143 -7.39 24.76 -4.78
CA GLU A 143 -6.01 25.16 -4.50
C GLU A 143 -5.09 23.94 -4.33
N VAL A 144 -5.55 22.90 -3.63
CA VAL A 144 -4.82 21.63 -3.50
C VAL A 144 -4.76 20.90 -4.84
N PHE A 145 -5.90 20.79 -5.53
CA PHE A 145 -5.99 20.10 -6.82
C PHE A 145 -5.09 20.73 -7.90
N GLU A 146 -5.03 22.06 -7.92
CA GLU A 146 -4.19 22.85 -8.83
C GLU A 146 -2.76 23.03 -8.31
N ARG A 147 -2.40 22.40 -7.18
CA ARG A 147 -1.06 22.43 -6.57
C ARG A 147 -0.59 23.84 -6.17
N ARG A 148 -1.54 24.73 -5.88
CA ARG A 148 -1.29 26.08 -5.34
C ARG A 148 -1.12 26.07 -3.83
N GLU A 149 -1.68 25.08 -3.14
CA GLU A 149 -1.55 24.88 -1.70
C GLU A 149 -1.19 23.43 -1.37
N PRO A 150 -0.42 23.18 -0.29
CA PRO A 150 -0.24 21.84 0.24
C PRO A 150 -1.52 21.38 0.95
N VAL A 151 -1.69 20.06 1.10
CA VAL A 151 -2.73 19.50 1.98
C VAL A 151 -2.36 19.83 3.42
N LEU A 152 -3.25 20.41 4.22
CA LEU A 152 -3.03 20.70 5.64
C LEU A 152 -4.03 19.98 6.55
N PHE A 153 -5.16 19.57 5.98
CA PHE A 153 -6.20 18.79 6.62
C PHE A 153 -6.60 17.64 5.70
N ILE A 154 -6.78 16.46 6.28
CA ILE A 154 -7.33 15.28 5.61
C ILE A 154 -8.43 14.67 6.48
N SER A 155 -9.53 14.26 5.88
CA SER A 155 -10.58 13.50 6.56
C SER A 155 -11.01 12.28 5.74
N HIS A 156 -11.43 11.25 6.45
CA HIS A 156 -12.16 10.13 5.89
C HIS A 156 -13.59 10.24 6.37
N ASP A 157 -14.51 10.65 5.49
CA ASP A 157 -15.89 10.96 5.88
C ASP A 157 -16.62 9.74 6.48
N ALA A 158 -17.45 9.96 7.51
CA ALA A 158 -18.15 8.90 8.22
C ALA A 158 -19.35 8.33 7.43
N ASP A 159 -20.01 9.17 6.64
CA ASP A 159 -21.30 8.86 6.02
C ASP A 159 -21.12 8.23 4.65
N ASP A 160 -20.19 8.76 3.83
CA ASP A 160 -19.97 8.30 2.46
C ASP A 160 -18.59 7.66 2.22
N GLY A 161 -17.69 7.69 3.21
CA GLY A 161 -16.34 7.14 3.09
C GLY A 161 -15.43 7.91 2.11
N VAL A 162 -15.85 9.09 1.66
CA VAL A 162 -15.07 9.91 0.73
C VAL A 162 -13.93 10.57 1.48
N TRP A 163 -12.74 10.49 0.89
CA TRP A 163 -11.57 11.19 1.40
C TRP A 163 -11.62 12.66 1.01
N GLN A 164 -11.31 13.56 1.93
CA GLN A 164 -11.25 14.99 1.67
C GLN A 164 -9.84 15.51 1.95
N LEU A 165 -9.26 16.30 1.03
CA LEU A 165 -7.96 16.95 1.19
C LEU A 165 -8.11 18.46 1.06
N ILE A 166 -7.75 19.18 2.12
CA ILE A 166 -8.01 20.62 2.25
C ILE A 166 -6.70 21.35 2.53
N GLY A 167 -6.50 22.48 1.85
CA GLY A 167 -5.35 23.37 2.00
C GLY A 167 -5.53 24.40 3.12
N ALA A 168 -4.89 25.55 2.97
CA ALA A 168 -5.02 26.67 3.91
C ALA A 168 -6.28 27.50 3.63
N SER A 169 -6.73 27.52 2.37
CA SER A 169 -7.97 28.20 1.99
C SER A 169 -9.19 27.37 2.40
N ASP A 170 -10.18 28.03 3.00
CA ASP A 170 -11.43 27.40 3.43
C ASP A 170 -12.11 26.65 2.29
N ALA A 171 -12.62 25.46 2.59
CA ALA A 171 -13.50 24.69 1.71
C ALA A 171 -14.90 25.35 1.65
N SER A 172 -15.00 26.56 1.11
CA SER A 172 -16.30 27.20 0.89
C SER A 172 -17.07 26.45 -0.22
N GLY A 173 -18.27 25.97 0.14
CA GLY A 173 -18.97 24.91 -0.58
C GLY A 173 -19.27 25.18 -2.05
N SER A 174 -19.10 24.12 -2.86
CA SER A 174 -19.46 23.90 -4.29
C SER A 174 -18.32 23.83 -5.31
N THR A 175 -17.06 24.06 -4.94
CA THR A 175 -15.93 24.06 -5.91
C THR A 175 -15.01 22.84 -5.83
N GLY A 176 -15.30 21.88 -4.94
CA GLY A 176 -14.49 20.69 -4.72
C GLY A 176 -14.17 19.94 -6.02
N LYS A 177 -12.92 19.50 -6.17
CA LYS A 177 -12.44 18.74 -7.33
C LYS A 177 -12.31 17.28 -6.96
N VAL A 178 -12.79 16.40 -7.83
CA VAL A 178 -12.63 14.95 -7.65
C VAL A 178 -11.31 14.52 -8.29
N GLY A 179 -10.51 13.79 -7.54
CA GLY A 179 -9.27 13.15 -7.99
C GLY A 179 -9.13 11.75 -7.40
N HIS A 180 -8.01 11.10 -7.70
CA HIS A 180 -7.64 9.83 -7.04
C HIS A 180 -6.68 10.09 -5.89
N LEU A 181 -6.90 9.43 -4.76
CA LEU A 181 -6.11 9.64 -3.55
C LEU A 181 -4.62 9.31 -3.76
N HIS A 182 -4.31 8.27 -4.54
CA HIS A 182 -2.92 7.89 -4.81
C HIS A 182 -2.13 8.97 -5.57
N HIS A 183 -2.79 9.80 -6.41
CA HIS A 183 -2.13 10.93 -7.05
C HIS A 183 -1.78 12.03 -6.03
N ALA A 184 -2.57 12.21 -4.97
CA ALA A 184 -2.20 13.14 -3.90
C ALA A 184 -0.96 12.64 -3.15
N VAL A 185 -0.87 11.33 -2.92
CA VAL A 185 0.30 10.69 -2.28
C VAL A 185 1.55 10.77 -3.17
N ASP A 186 1.41 10.64 -4.49
CA ASP A 186 2.52 10.85 -5.44
C ASP A 186 3.16 12.24 -5.29
N GLU A 187 2.34 13.26 -5.01
CA GLU A 187 2.79 14.65 -4.85
C GLU A 187 3.26 14.98 -3.43
N ASP A 188 2.65 14.35 -2.43
CA ASP A 188 2.98 14.49 -1.02
C ASP A 188 3.06 13.11 -0.31
N PRO A 189 4.26 12.49 -0.31
CA PRO A 189 4.44 11.17 0.30
C PRO A 189 4.16 11.11 1.81
N SER A 190 4.12 12.25 2.52
CA SER A 190 3.78 12.24 3.95
C SER A 190 2.33 11.86 4.22
N LEU A 191 1.47 11.89 3.20
CA LEU A 191 0.08 11.40 3.31
C LEU A 191 0.01 9.90 3.64
N ILE A 192 1.06 9.12 3.35
CA ILE A 192 1.16 7.70 3.70
C ILE A 192 0.95 7.48 5.21
N ASP A 193 1.33 8.45 6.03
CA ASP A 193 1.25 8.38 7.49
C ASP A 193 -0.20 8.39 8.02
N VAL A 194 -1.20 8.66 7.18
CA VAL A 194 -2.60 8.88 7.57
C VAL A 194 -3.61 8.16 6.64
N LEU A 195 -3.14 7.23 5.80
CA LEU A 195 -4.03 6.44 4.91
C LEU A 195 -4.82 5.34 5.63
N ASP A 196 -4.57 5.11 6.92
CA ASP A 196 -5.34 4.21 7.79
C ASP A 196 -6.40 4.90 8.64
N LEU A 197 -6.59 6.22 8.48
CA LEU A 197 -7.66 6.94 9.18
C LEU A 197 -8.99 6.18 9.01
N PRO A 198 -9.67 5.81 10.12
CA PRO A 198 -10.96 5.17 10.02
C PRO A 198 -12.03 6.18 9.56
N PRO A 199 -13.14 5.72 8.96
CA PRO A 199 -14.27 6.60 8.64
C PRO A 199 -14.70 7.42 9.87
N GLY A 200 -14.94 8.70 9.65
CA GLY A 200 -15.26 9.71 10.66
C GLY A 200 -14.06 10.34 11.37
N SER A 201 -12.83 10.01 10.97
CA SER A 201 -11.62 10.61 11.55
C SER A 201 -10.93 11.57 10.59
N SER A 202 -10.18 12.50 11.17
CA SER A 202 -9.38 13.48 10.43
C SER A 202 -8.00 13.67 11.07
N ALA A 203 -7.10 14.22 10.27
CA ALA A 203 -5.78 14.63 10.73
C ALA A 203 -5.42 16.00 10.14
N VAL A 204 -4.61 16.74 10.90
CA VAL A 204 -4.08 18.05 10.51
C VAL A 204 -2.57 18.08 10.61
N ARG A 205 -1.93 18.99 9.89
CA ARG A 205 -0.53 19.35 10.07
C ARG A 205 -0.33 20.86 9.95
N ALA A 206 0.63 21.39 10.68
CA ALA A 206 0.90 22.83 10.70
C ALA A 206 1.57 23.38 9.42
N GLY A 207 2.02 22.50 8.52
CA GLY A 207 2.70 22.86 7.29
C GLY A 207 3.37 21.65 6.65
N VAL A 208 3.95 21.85 5.47
CA VAL A 208 4.76 20.82 4.80
C VAL A 208 5.91 20.39 5.73
N GLU A 209 6.27 19.10 5.70
CA GLU A 209 7.28 18.47 6.58
C GLU A 209 6.93 18.43 8.07
N LYS A 210 5.76 18.91 8.48
CA LYS A 210 5.26 18.73 9.86
C LYS A 210 4.50 17.41 9.96
N PRO A 211 4.65 16.69 11.09
CA PRO A 211 3.92 15.45 11.29
C PRO A 211 2.42 15.72 11.29
N TRP A 212 1.68 14.72 10.81
CA TRP A 212 0.23 14.68 10.97
C TRP A 212 -0.11 14.42 12.44
N THR A 213 -1.18 15.07 12.90
CA THR A 213 -1.79 14.85 14.21
C THR A 213 -3.27 14.61 14.03
N GLU A 214 -3.82 13.64 14.75
CA GLU A 214 -5.27 13.45 14.82
C GLU A 214 -5.96 14.77 15.18
N ASP A 215 -7.01 15.08 14.43
CA ASP A 215 -7.86 16.24 14.67
C ASP A 215 -9.00 15.80 15.59
N VAL A 216 -9.15 16.50 16.72
CA VAL A 216 -10.03 16.10 17.85
C VAL A 216 -11.27 16.97 17.90
#